data_AF-A0A2S4PI94-F1
#
_entry.id   AF-A0A2S4PI94-F1
#
_cell.length_a   1.000
_cell.length_b   1.000
_cell.length_c   1.000
_cell.angle_alpha   90.00
_cell.angle_beta   90.00
_cell.angle_gamma   90.00
#
_symmetry.space_group_name_H-M   'P 1'
#
loop_
_entity.id
_entity.type
_entity.pdbx_description
1 polymer ?
#
loop_
_entity_poly.entity_id
_entity_poly.type
_entity_poly.pdbx_seq_one_letter_code
_entity_poly.pdbx_strand_id
1 'polypeptide(L)'
;MEEQAAAMDEAYKAGKFKRFGISNFSPVQVKELLEVADRKGGSALGGPWSQGDTLTGIGYVKPSVLQAQYNLFSRRGDEDLLPLLRKHEMSLYAYSPAAAGMLSGKVDRDIANDSESRWSKESFGGQLYVAHYHNDPIFDASRAIREVATKHDIKGHAAGIRWVVYHSPLSNEHGDAAILGASSVEQLKENLEAVDAGPLPDEVVKTIEDVWPTVKEVAPWS
;
A
#
# COMPACT_ATOMS: atom_id res chain seq x y z
N MET A 1 -23.10 4.36 -3.29
CA MET A 1 -22.10 4.51 -4.38
C MET A 1 -22.48 5.59 -5.41
N GLU A 2 -23.71 5.62 -5.93
CA GLU A 2 -24.13 6.59 -6.97
C GLU A 2 -24.04 8.05 -6.55
N GLU A 3 -24.53 8.40 -5.35
CA GLU A 3 -24.44 9.76 -4.82
C GLU A 3 -22.98 10.25 -4.71
N GLN A 4 -22.08 9.38 -4.21
CA GLN A 4 -20.66 9.68 -4.11
C GLN A 4 -20.03 9.91 -5.49
N ALA A 5 -20.32 9.06 -6.47
CA ALA A 5 -19.80 9.21 -7.82
C ALA A 5 -20.29 10.51 -8.48
N ALA A 6 -21.56 10.88 -8.29
CA ALA A 6 -22.14 12.12 -8.79
C ALA A 6 -21.48 13.36 -8.16
N ALA A 7 -21.29 13.37 -6.84
CA ALA A 7 -20.65 14.48 -6.13
C ALA A 7 -19.18 14.67 -6.56
N MET A 8 -18.44 13.56 -6.76
CA MET A 8 -17.07 13.62 -7.26
C MET A 8 -17.00 14.16 -8.68
N ASP A 9 -17.94 13.77 -9.55
CA ASP A 9 -18.02 14.26 -10.92
C ASP A 9 -18.36 15.75 -11.00
N GLU A 10 -19.31 16.23 -10.18
CA GLU A 10 -19.62 17.66 -10.09
C GLU A 10 -18.38 18.47 -9.67
N ALA A 11 -17.65 18.01 -8.65
CA ALA A 11 -16.44 18.65 -8.19
C ALA A 11 -15.30 18.60 -9.25
N TYR A 12 -15.20 17.51 -10.02
CA TYR A 12 -14.26 17.39 -11.14
C TYR A 12 -14.58 18.39 -12.26
N LYS A 13 -15.85 18.46 -12.68
CA LYS A 13 -16.33 19.39 -13.71
C LYS A 13 -16.18 20.85 -13.29
N ALA A 14 -16.30 21.13 -11.99
CA ALA A 14 -16.01 22.44 -11.41
C ALA A 14 -14.50 22.74 -11.28
N GLY A 15 -13.61 21.81 -11.67
CA GLY A 15 -12.16 21.99 -11.64
C GLY A 15 -11.54 21.95 -10.23
N LYS A 16 -12.25 21.43 -9.23
CA LYS A 16 -11.78 21.41 -7.82
C LYS A 16 -10.61 20.44 -7.59
N PHE A 17 -10.46 19.44 -8.45
CA PHE A 17 -9.34 18.51 -8.44
C PHE A 17 -9.08 17.96 -9.85
N LYS A 18 -7.90 17.39 -10.05
CA LYS A 18 -7.48 16.83 -11.36
C LYS A 18 -7.55 15.30 -11.44
N ARG A 19 -7.40 14.61 -10.30
CA ARG A 19 -7.40 13.14 -10.22
C ARG A 19 -8.29 12.69 -9.07
N PHE A 20 -9.20 11.77 -9.35
CA PHE A 20 -10.02 11.13 -8.32
C PHE A 20 -9.30 9.87 -7.82
N GLY A 21 -9.14 9.75 -6.50
CA GLY A 21 -8.61 8.55 -5.84
C GLY A 21 -9.55 8.06 -4.74
N ILE A 22 -9.47 6.77 -4.45
CA ILE A 22 -10.19 6.10 -3.37
C ILE A 22 -9.18 5.43 -2.43
N SER A 23 -9.62 5.08 -1.21
CA SER A 23 -8.75 4.45 -0.22
C SER A 23 -9.52 3.40 0.59
N ASN A 24 -8.89 2.25 0.83
CA ASN A 24 -9.47 1.11 1.58
C ASN A 24 -10.80 0.58 0.99
N PHE A 25 -10.93 0.58 -0.34
CA PHE A 25 -12.06 -0.04 -1.03
C PHE A 25 -11.72 -1.49 -1.37
N SER A 26 -12.61 -2.40 -1.01
CA SER A 26 -12.49 -3.81 -1.42
C SER A 26 -12.64 -3.96 -2.94
N PRO A 27 -12.18 -5.07 -3.55
CA PRO A 27 -12.38 -5.33 -4.97
C PRO A 27 -13.84 -5.22 -5.44
N VAL A 28 -14.79 -5.58 -4.58
CA VAL A 28 -16.24 -5.45 -4.85
C VAL A 28 -16.65 -3.98 -4.92
N GLN A 29 -16.21 -3.16 -3.97
CA GLN A 29 -16.54 -1.73 -3.95
C GLN A 29 -15.88 -0.97 -5.09
N VAL A 30 -14.64 -1.33 -5.46
CA VAL A 30 -13.97 -0.77 -6.65
C VAL A 30 -14.78 -1.07 -7.91
N LYS A 31 -15.20 -2.33 -8.12
CA LYS A 31 -16.05 -2.72 -9.26
C LYS A 31 -17.38 -1.96 -9.26
N GLU A 32 -18.07 -1.91 -8.13
CA GLU A 32 -19.36 -1.22 -8.01
C GLU A 32 -19.24 0.28 -8.38
N LEU A 33 -18.19 0.96 -7.89
CA LEU A 33 -17.97 2.37 -8.20
C LEU A 33 -17.67 2.59 -9.69
N LEU A 34 -16.86 1.74 -10.30
CA LEU A 34 -16.56 1.79 -11.74
C LEU A 34 -17.81 1.54 -12.59
N GLU A 35 -18.61 0.55 -12.24
CA GLU A 35 -19.88 0.24 -12.94
C GLU A 35 -20.90 1.38 -12.83
N VAL A 36 -20.95 2.05 -11.67
CA VAL A 36 -21.79 3.25 -11.48
C VAL A 36 -21.32 4.40 -12.38
N ALA A 37 -20.01 4.61 -12.48
CA ALA A 37 -19.45 5.63 -13.37
C ALA A 37 -19.68 5.30 -14.85
N ASP A 38 -19.59 4.03 -15.23
CA ASP A 38 -19.83 3.52 -16.58
C ASP A 38 -21.28 3.61 -17.03
N ARG A 39 -22.26 3.28 -16.15
CA ARG A 39 -23.69 3.27 -16.49
C ARG A 39 -24.26 4.62 -16.91
N LYS A 40 -23.61 5.72 -16.55
CA LYS A 40 -23.98 7.07 -16.99
C LYS A 40 -23.27 7.49 -18.29
N GLY A 41 -22.52 6.55 -18.88
CA GLY A 41 -21.85 6.57 -20.19
C GLY A 41 -20.38 6.99 -20.17
N GLY A 42 -19.64 6.67 -19.09
CA GLY A 42 -18.29 7.15 -18.77
C GLY A 42 -17.27 7.18 -19.90
N SER A 43 -16.75 8.38 -20.18
CA SER A 43 -15.57 8.61 -20.99
C SER A 43 -14.30 8.13 -20.28
N ALA A 44 -13.24 7.89 -21.06
CA ALA A 44 -12.05 7.14 -20.66
C ALA A 44 -11.31 7.66 -19.40
N LEU A 45 -10.48 6.77 -18.88
CA LEU A 45 -9.83 6.85 -17.59
C LEU A 45 -9.06 8.17 -17.42
N GLY A 46 -9.33 8.89 -16.32
CA GLY A 46 -8.57 10.06 -15.87
C GLY A 46 -7.19 9.69 -15.30
N GLY A 47 -6.54 8.69 -15.91
CA GLY A 47 -5.16 8.32 -15.59
C GLY A 47 -4.20 9.33 -16.22
N PRO A 48 -3.05 9.63 -15.60
CA PRO A 48 -2.02 10.47 -16.24
C PRO A 48 -1.39 9.83 -17.49
N TRP A 49 -1.68 8.55 -17.76
CA TRP A 49 -1.10 7.75 -18.84
C TRP A 49 -2.01 7.57 -20.06
N SER A 50 -3.27 8.01 -19.99
CA SER A 50 -4.11 8.15 -21.18
C SER A 50 -3.61 9.37 -21.96
N GLN A 51 -2.72 9.10 -22.91
CA GLN A 51 -2.05 10.09 -23.73
C GLN A 51 -3.10 10.81 -24.58
N GLY A 52 -3.56 11.96 -24.07
CA GLY A 52 -4.42 12.89 -24.77
C GLY A 52 -5.79 12.33 -25.11
N ASP A 53 -6.75 12.51 -24.22
CA ASP A 53 -8.09 12.89 -24.65
C ASP A 53 -8.73 13.79 -23.60
N THR A 54 -9.00 15.03 -24.01
CA THR A 54 -10.06 15.84 -23.42
C THR A 54 -11.37 15.10 -23.60
N LEU A 55 -11.70 14.24 -22.65
CA LEU A 55 -12.91 13.45 -22.73
C LEU A 55 -14.11 14.27 -22.24
N THR A 56 -14.46 15.26 -23.05
CA THR A 56 -15.79 15.84 -23.02
C THR A 56 -16.79 14.78 -23.48
N GLY A 57 -17.55 14.24 -22.53
CA GLY A 57 -18.85 13.69 -22.86
C GLY A 57 -19.07 12.24 -22.43
N ILE A 58 -20.17 12.11 -21.70
CA ILE A 58 -20.90 10.91 -21.29
C ILE A 58 -20.26 10.24 -20.03
N GLY A 59 -21.01 10.16 -18.91
CA GLY A 59 -20.68 9.56 -17.60
C GLY A 59 -19.91 10.36 -16.54
N TYR A 60 -19.70 9.72 -15.37
CA TYR A 60 -19.04 10.31 -14.19
C TYR A 60 -17.53 10.08 -14.23
N VAL A 61 -16.74 10.99 -13.66
CA VAL A 61 -15.31 10.80 -13.43
C VAL A 61 -15.01 9.50 -12.68
N LYS A 62 -14.06 8.71 -13.19
CA LYS A 62 -13.63 7.44 -12.57
C LYS A 62 -12.45 7.66 -11.61
N PRO A 63 -12.35 6.87 -10.52
CA PRO A 63 -11.12 6.83 -9.75
C PRO A 63 -9.98 6.27 -10.59
N SER A 64 -8.80 6.88 -10.51
CA SER A 64 -7.59 6.38 -11.19
C SER A 64 -6.46 6.05 -10.22
N VAL A 65 -6.70 6.17 -8.91
CA VAL A 65 -5.79 5.73 -7.83
C VAL A 65 -6.58 4.98 -6.77
N LEU A 66 -6.05 3.85 -6.33
CA LEU A 66 -6.37 3.27 -5.04
C LEU A 66 -5.18 3.48 -4.09
N GLN A 67 -5.42 4.10 -2.95
CA GLN A 67 -4.48 4.08 -1.83
C GLN A 67 -4.86 2.94 -0.89
N ALA A 68 -3.98 1.96 -0.67
CA ALA A 68 -4.29 0.77 0.12
C ALA A 68 -3.07 0.27 0.89
N GLN A 69 -3.31 -0.58 1.89
CA GLN A 69 -2.24 -1.17 2.67
C GLN A 69 -1.48 -2.16 1.80
N TYR A 70 -0.17 -1.96 1.65
CA TYR A 70 0.64 -2.89 0.89
C TYR A 70 2.07 -2.91 1.41
N ASN A 71 2.52 -4.09 1.81
CA ASN A 71 3.87 -4.38 2.27
C ASN A 71 4.09 -5.90 2.29
N LEU A 72 5.28 -6.35 2.67
CA LEU A 72 5.64 -7.77 2.69
C LEU A 72 4.74 -8.66 3.59
N PHE A 73 3.97 -8.09 4.53
CA PHE A 73 2.99 -8.81 5.35
C PHE A 73 1.53 -8.60 4.90
N SER A 74 1.26 -7.74 3.92
CA SER A 74 -0.07 -7.41 3.42
C SER A 74 -0.05 -7.44 1.89
N ARG A 75 -0.18 -8.65 1.35
CA ARG A 75 -0.10 -8.96 -0.08
C ARG A 75 -1.30 -9.74 -0.61
N ARG A 76 -2.37 -9.86 0.19
CA ARG A 76 -3.58 -10.59 -0.24
C ARG A 76 -4.19 -9.99 -1.52
N GLY A 77 -4.07 -8.67 -1.68
CA GLY A 77 -4.48 -7.99 -2.89
C GLY A 77 -3.72 -8.38 -4.17
N ASP A 78 -2.64 -9.17 -4.09
CA ASP A 78 -1.93 -9.67 -5.28
C ASP A 78 -2.83 -10.52 -6.18
N GLU A 79 -3.80 -11.24 -5.61
CA GLU A 79 -4.60 -12.25 -6.32
C GLU A 79 -5.84 -11.68 -7.01
N ASP A 80 -6.42 -10.60 -6.48
CA ASP A 80 -7.71 -10.07 -6.94
C ASP A 80 -7.71 -8.55 -7.16
N LEU A 81 -7.15 -7.79 -6.21
CA LEU A 81 -7.15 -6.33 -6.23
C LEU A 81 -6.20 -5.79 -7.29
N LEU A 82 -4.94 -6.21 -7.30
CA LEU A 82 -3.96 -5.75 -8.28
C LEU A 82 -4.39 -6.06 -9.72
N PRO A 83 -4.82 -7.29 -10.07
CA PRO A 83 -5.36 -7.57 -11.40
C PRO A 83 -6.56 -6.68 -11.78
N LEU A 84 -7.44 -6.39 -10.82
CA LEU A 84 -8.56 -5.47 -11.03
C LEU A 84 -8.07 -4.05 -11.33
N LEU A 85 -7.12 -3.53 -10.55
CA LEU A 85 -6.55 -2.20 -10.78
C LEU A 85 -5.89 -2.11 -12.15
N ARG A 86 -5.13 -3.14 -12.56
CA ARG A 86 -4.50 -3.18 -13.90
C ARG A 86 -5.53 -3.17 -15.02
N LYS A 87 -6.59 -3.97 -14.89
CA LYS A 87 -7.69 -4.02 -15.86
C LYS A 87 -8.35 -2.66 -16.08
N HIS A 88 -8.36 -1.81 -15.06
CA HIS A 88 -8.97 -0.48 -15.08
C HIS A 88 -7.95 0.67 -15.08
N GLU A 89 -6.68 0.39 -15.41
CA GLU A 89 -5.56 1.35 -15.46
C GLU A 89 -5.46 2.25 -14.21
N MET A 90 -5.76 1.67 -13.04
CA MET A 90 -5.63 2.35 -11.75
C MET A 90 -4.24 2.11 -11.16
N SER A 91 -3.66 3.16 -10.60
CA SER A 91 -2.42 3.07 -9.82
C SER A 91 -2.71 2.62 -8.39
N LEU A 92 -1.81 1.82 -7.81
CA LEU A 92 -1.79 1.52 -6.39
C LEU A 92 -0.80 2.44 -5.67
N TYR A 93 -1.27 3.20 -4.69
CA TYR A 93 -0.43 3.96 -3.77
C TYR A 93 -0.36 3.22 -2.43
N ALA A 94 0.72 2.47 -2.22
CA ALA A 94 0.96 1.64 -1.05
C ALA A 94 1.25 2.47 0.20
N TYR A 95 0.37 2.43 1.19
CA TYR A 95 0.70 2.95 2.53
C TYR A 95 1.24 1.84 3.45
N SER A 96 1.91 2.26 4.52
CA SER A 96 2.61 1.38 5.47
C SER A 96 3.65 0.44 4.82
N PRO A 97 4.56 0.92 3.95
CA PRO A 97 5.54 0.07 3.29
C PRO A 97 6.48 -0.67 4.26
N ALA A 98 6.72 -0.10 5.46
CA ALA A 98 7.51 -0.71 6.52
C ALA A 98 6.68 -1.43 7.60
N ALA A 99 5.40 -1.72 7.33
CA ALA A 99 4.48 -2.41 8.27
C ALA A 99 4.51 -1.84 9.70
N ALA A 100 4.34 -0.51 9.83
CA ALA A 100 4.41 0.21 11.11
C ALA A 100 5.72 -0.03 11.91
N GLY A 101 6.83 -0.29 11.21
CA GLY A 101 8.14 -0.52 11.80
C GLY A 101 8.31 -1.93 12.36
N MET A 102 7.50 -2.91 11.94
CA MET A 102 7.57 -4.30 12.41
C MET A 102 8.99 -4.90 12.29
N LEU A 103 9.73 -4.56 11.23
CA LEU A 103 11.12 -5.00 11.03
C LEU A 103 12.18 -4.12 11.72
N SER A 104 11.79 -3.14 12.54
CA SER A 104 12.76 -2.26 13.23
C SER A 104 13.53 -2.95 14.36
N GLY A 105 13.06 -4.12 14.82
CA GLY A 105 13.58 -4.80 16.01
C GLY A 105 13.13 -4.20 17.34
N LYS A 106 12.40 -3.08 17.32
CA LYS A 106 11.77 -2.45 18.50
C LYS A 106 10.35 -2.94 18.76
N VAL A 107 9.78 -3.70 17.82
CA VAL A 107 8.43 -4.25 17.90
C VAL A 107 8.57 -5.72 18.27
N ASP A 108 8.05 -6.07 19.44
CA ASP A 108 7.98 -7.44 19.95
C ASP A 108 6.53 -7.79 20.35
N ARG A 109 6.35 -8.94 21.01
CA ARG A 109 5.03 -9.45 21.40
C ARG A 109 4.38 -8.64 22.51
N ASP A 110 5.14 -7.92 23.33
CA ASP A 110 4.63 -7.17 24.48
C ASP A 110 4.43 -5.69 24.16
N ILE A 111 4.89 -5.22 22.98
CA ILE A 111 4.86 -3.84 22.51
C ILE A 111 3.51 -3.13 22.64
N ALA A 112 2.40 -3.87 22.58
CA ALA A 112 1.06 -3.32 22.65
C ALA A 112 0.68 -2.78 24.04
N ASN A 113 1.44 -3.14 25.07
CA ASN A 113 1.26 -2.69 26.45
C ASN A 113 2.14 -1.47 26.80
N ASP A 114 3.00 -1.01 25.89
CA ASP A 114 3.82 0.18 26.06
C ASP A 114 3.03 1.42 25.58
N SER A 115 2.70 2.33 26.50
CA SER A 115 1.90 3.53 26.22
C SER A 115 2.60 4.53 25.31
N GLU A 116 3.94 4.58 25.33
CA GLU A 116 4.75 5.48 24.52
C GLU A 116 4.97 4.94 23.09
N SER A 117 4.66 3.66 22.87
CA SER A 117 4.80 3.02 21.57
C SER A 117 3.70 3.45 20.61
N ARG A 118 4.04 3.55 19.31
CA ARG A 118 3.03 3.71 18.25
C ARG A 118 2.04 2.54 18.18
N TRP A 119 2.37 1.41 18.80
CA TRP A 119 1.54 0.20 18.90
C TRP A 119 0.67 0.19 20.16
N SER A 120 0.74 1.24 20.98
CA SER A 120 -0.10 1.38 22.16
C SER A 120 -1.58 1.23 21.81
N LYS A 121 -2.24 0.28 22.49
CA LYS A 121 -3.69 0.06 22.39
C LYS A 121 -4.52 1.26 22.88
N GLU A 122 -3.89 2.23 23.55
CA GLU A 122 -4.55 3.45 23.98
C GLU A 122 -4.84 4.40 22.81
N SER A 123 -4.10 4.27 21.70
CA SER A 123 -4.31 5.06 20.49
C SER A 123 -5.09 4.28 19.43
N PHE A 124 -5.95 4.97 18.67
CA PHE A 124 -6.67 4.36 17.55
C PHE A 124 -5.72 3.74 16.51
N GLY A 125 -4.62 4.44 16.18
CA GLY A 125 -3.62 3.93 15.25
C GLY A 125 -2.93 2.66 15.77
N GLY A 126 -2.58 2.61 17.05
CA GLY A 126 -1.99 1.43 17.67
C GLY A 126 -2.96 0.24 17.72
N GLN A 127 -4.25 0.46 18.00
CA GLN A 127 -5.27 -0.59 17.91
C GLN A 127 -5.33 -1.20 16.49
N LEU A 128 -5.26 -0.39 15.44
CA LEU A 128 -5.21 -0.87 14.06
C LEU A 128 -3.94 -1.66 13.77
N TYR A 129 -2.76 -1.19 14.22
CA TYR A 129 -1.51 -1.92 14.02
C TYR A 129 -1.52 -3.27 14.75
N VAL A 130 -2.04 -3.31 15.97
CA VAL A 130 -2.22 -4.54 16.73
C VAL A 130 -3.17 -5.48 15.99
N ALA A 131 -4.32 -5.00 15.53
CA ALA A 131 -5.28 -5.81 14.79
C ALA A 131 -4.70 -6.39 13.49
N HIS A 132 -3.84 -5.63 12.80
CA HIS A 132 -3.24 -6.05 11.53
C HIS A 132 -2.07 -7.01 11.71
N TYR A 133 -1.20 -6.78 12.68
CA TYR A 133 0.12 -7.40 12.66
C TYR A 133 0.52 -8.11 13.96
N HIS A 134 -0.24 -7.96 15.05
CA HIS A 134 0.08 -8.60 16.33
C HIS A 134 -0.35 -10.06 16.33
N ASN A 135 0.45 -10.89 15.66
CA ASN A 135 0.28 -12.33 15.61
C ASN A 135 1.63 -13.03 15.51
N ASP A 136 1.70 -14.24 16.07
CA ASP A 136 2.96 -15.01 16.17
C ASP A 136 3.63 -15.26 14.81
N PRO A 137 2.90 -15.63 13.73
CA PRO A 137 3.53 -15.85 12.43
C PRO A 137 4.24 -14.61 11.89
N ILE A 138 3.66 -13.41 12.03
CA ILE A 138 4.30 -12.17 11.59
C ILE A 138 5.53 -11.86 12.44
N PHE A 139 5.48 -12.08 13.76
CA PHE A 139 6.66 -11.89 14.61
C PHE A 139 7.82 -12.83 14.26
N ASP A 140 7.53 -14.09 13.95
CA ASP A 140 8.53 -15.08 13.58
C ASP A 140 9.11 -14.82 12.19
N ALA A 141 8.26 -14.49 11.22
CA ALA A 141 8.70 -14.03 9.90
C ALA A 141 9.58 -12.76 10.01
N SER A 142 9.18 -11.80 10.84
CA SER A 142 9.93 -10.58 11.10
C SER A 142 11.30 -10.84 11.71
N ARG A 143 11.44 -11.86 12.56
CA ARG A 143 12.73 -12.28 13.11
C ARG A 143 13.62 -12.87 12.02
N ALA A 144 13.11 -13.84 11.27
CA ALA A 144 13.85 -14.50 10.20
C ALA A 144 14.38 -13.51 9.14
N ILE A 145 13.51 -12.58 8.68
CA ILE A 145 13.90 -11.55 7.71
C ILE A 145 15.01 -10.66 8.27
N ARG A 146 14.89 -10.20 9.52
CA ARG A 146 15.90 -9.33 10.15
C ARG A 146 17.25 -10.03 10.33
N GLU A 147 17.24 -11.29 10.73
CA GLU A 147 18.47 -12.08 10.90
C GLU A 147 19.25 -12.18 9.60
N VAL A 148 18.57 -12.44 8.48
CA VAL A 148 19.22 -12.49 7.15
C VAL A 148 19.63 -11.10 6.69
N ALA A 149 18.76 -10.09 6.80
CA ALA A 149 19.08 -8.71 6.40
C ALA A 149 20.31 -8.16 7.14
N THR A 150 20.48 -8.50 8.42
CA THR A 150 21.63 -8.05 9.24
C THR A 150 22.96 -8.61 8.74
N LYS A 151 22.99 -9.82 8.16
CA LYS A 151 24.21 -10.40 7.55
C LYS A 151 24.72 -9.58 6.36
N HIS A 152 23.84 -8.81 5.74
CA HIS A 152 24.11 -7.93 4.61
C HIS A 152 24.21 -6.46 5.02
N ASP A 153 24.33 -6.16 6.33
CA ASP A 153 24.34 -4.80 6.88
C ASP A 153 23.08 -3.97 6.57
N ILE A 154 21.94 -4.64 6.34
CA ILE A 154 20.66 -4.01 6.02
C ILE A 154 19.79 -3.95 7.27
N LYS A 155 19.45 -2.74 7.72
CA LYS A 155 18.45 -2.52 8.77
C LYS A 155 17.08 -3.06 8.31
N GLY A 156 16.34 -3.74 9.18
CA GLY A 156 15.07 -4.34 8.79
C GLY A 156 14.01 -3.33 8.30
N HIS A 157 13.98 -2.10 8.83
CA HIS A 157 13.13 -1.02 8.30
C HIS A 157 13.45 -0.70 6.84
N ALA A 158 14.74 -0.64 6.48
CA ALA A 158 15.18 -0.47 5.09
C ALA A 158 14.82 -1.69 4.24
N ALA A 159 14.91 -2.90 4.78
CA ALA A 159 14.49 -4.12 4.08
C ALA A 159 13.00 -4.07 3.70
N GLY A 160 12.13 -3.64 4.62
CA GLY A 160 10.70 -3.49 4.34
C GLY A 160 10.40 -2.52 3.20
N ILE A 161 11.00 -1.33 3.26
CA ILE A 161 10.82 -0.29 2.22
C ILE A 161 11.37 -0.76 0.87
N ARG A 162 12.59 -1.30 0.84
CA ARG A 162 13.24 -1.76 -0.39
C ARG A 162 12.50 -2.91 -1.05
N TRP A 163 11.89 -3.81 -0.26
CA TRP A 163 11.06 -4.87 -0.84
C TRP A 163 9.86 -4.28 -1.58
N VAL A 164 9.14 -3.32 -0.98
CA VAL A 164 7.99 -2.68 -1.66
C VAL A 164 8.43 -1.96 -2.94
N VAL A 165 9.55 -1.25 -2.91
CA VAL A 165 10.01 -0.45 -4.06
C VAL A 165 10.60 -1.30 -5.20
N TYR A 166 11.34 -2.35 -4.89
CA TYR A 166 12.14 -3.08 -5.88
C TYR A 166 11.66 -4.50 -6.20
N HIS A 167 10.92 -5.13 -5.27
CA HIS A 167 10.65 -6.57 -5.33
C HIS A 167 9.16 -6.91 -5.26
N SER A 168 8.30 -5.90 -5.08
CA SER A 168 6.86 -6.09 -5.17
C SER A 168 6.35 -5.96 -6.61
N PRO A 169 5.07 -6.31 -6.87
CA PRO A 169 4.44 -6.10 -8.18
C PRO A 169 4.10 -4.64 -8.50
N LEU A 170 4.45 -3.68 -7.63
CA LEU A 170 4.28 -2.26 -7.91
C LEU A 170 5.25 -1.83 -9.02
N SER A 171 4.76 -1.04 -9.97
CA SER A 171 5.55 -0.61 -11.13
C SER A 171 5.28 0.84 -11.50
N ASN A 172 6.35 1.56 -11.86
CA ASN A 172 6.27 2.88 -12.45
C ASN A 172 5.46 2.89 -13.76
N GLU A 173 5.43 1.77 -14.50
CA GLU A 173 4.62 1.62 -15.73
C GLU A 173 3.13 1.85 -15.47
N HIS A 174 2.64 1.46 -14.29
CA HIS A 174 1.25 1.66 -13.87
C HIS A 174 1.07 2.93 -13.02
N GLY A 175 2.13 3.72 -12.86
CA GLY A 175 2.17 4.90 -11.99
C GLY A 175 1.97 4.57 -10.51
N ASP A 176 2.32 3.36 -10.07
CA ASP A 176 2.24 3.00 -8.66
C ASP A 176 3.24 3.79 -7.82
N ALA A 177 2.99 3.89 -6.52
CA ALA A 177 3.87 4.59 -5.59
C ALA A 177 3.86 3.96 -4.20
N ALA A 178 4.97 4.08 -3.47
CA ALA A 178 5.04 3.81 -2.05
C ALA A 178 4.99 5.12 -1.25
N ILE A 179 4.11 5.19 -0.25
CA ILE A 179 3.97 6.36 0.62
C ILE A 179 4.89 6.18 1.83
N LEU A 180 5.98 6.95 1.86
CA LEU A 180 6.95 6.94 2.96
C LEU A 180 6.42 7.77 4.13
N GLY A 181 6.32 7.15 5.30
CA GLY A 181 5.98 7.84 6.55
C GLY A 181 7.23 8.17 7.36
N ALA A 182 7.30 9.40 7.88
CA ALA A 182 8.36 9.86 8.78
C ALA A 182 7.78 10.87 9.78
N SER A 183 8.22 10.80 11.04
CA SER A 183 7.88 11.77 12.10
C SER A 183 8.99 12.79 12.36
N SER A 184 10.12 12.68 11.67
CA SER A 184 11.21 13.66 11.68
C SER A 184 11.90 13.74 10.32
N VAL A 185 12.67 14.81 10.10
CA VAL A 185 13.45 14.98 8.87
C VAL A 185 14.53 13.91 8.75
N GLU A 186 15.12 13.48 9.86
CA GLU A 186 16.12 12.42 9.91
C GLU A 186 15.54 11.09 9.46
N GLN A 187 14.35 10.73 9.94
CA GLN A 187 13.66 9.52 9.47
C GLN A 187 13.31 9.59 7.98
N LEU A 188 12.94 10.77 7.47
CA LEU A 188 12.70 10.95 6.04
C LEU A 188 13.98 10.72 5.24
N LYS A 189 15.12 11.27 5.67
CA LYS A 189 16.42 11.04 5.04
C LYS A 189 16.80 9.56 5.07
N GLU A 190 16.68 8.88 6.21
CA GLU A 190 16.94 7.45 6.34
C GLU A 190 16.05 6.61 5.40
N ASN A 191 14.78 6.99 5.23
CA ASN A 191 13.88 6.32 4.28
C ASN A 191 14.33 6.50 2.82
N LEU A 192 14.78 7.71 2.44
CA LEU A 192 15.25 8.01 1.09
C LEU A 192 16.58 7.28 0.81
N GLU A 193 17.52 7.32 1.74
CA GLU A 193 18.77 6.56 1.66
C GLU A 193 18.53 5.04 1.53
N ALA A 194 17.52 4.52 2.23
CA ALA A 194 17.12 3.12 2.09
C ALA A 194 16.64 2.79 0.67
N VAL A 195 15.88 3.69 0.04
CA VAL A 195 15.46 3.53 -1.37
C VAL A 195 16.68 3.63 -2.29
N ASP A 196 17.50 4.66 -2.16
CA ASP A 196 18.67 4.90 -3.02
C ASP A 196 19.71 3.77 -2.95
N ALA A 197 19.72 2.98 -1.88
CA ALA A 197 20.56 1.78 -1.74
C ALA A 197 20.20 0.63 -2.71
N GLY A 198 19.10 0.75 -3.47
CA GLY A 198 18.75 -0.16 -4.55
C GLY A 198 18.12 -1.49 -4.10
N PRO A 199 18.04 -2.49 -5.00
CA PRO A 199 17.38 -3.76 -4.72
C PRO A 199 18.07 -4.52 -3.57
N LEU A 200 17.28 -5.25 -2.79
CA LEU A 200 17.78 -6.19 -1.78
C LEU A 200 18.58 -7.36 -2.39
N PRO A 201 19.57 -7.90 -1.67
CA PRO A 201 20.24 -9.15 -2.04
C PRO A 201 19.27 -10.33 -2.16
N ASP A 202 19.54 -11.25 -3.09
CA ASP A 202 18.68 -12.41 -3.39
C ASP A 202 18.37 -13.26 -2.15
N GLU A 203 19.32 -13.42 -1.22
CA GLU A 203 19.10 -14.19 0.02
C GLU A 203 18.01 -13.54 0.90
N VAL A 204 17.99 -12.21 0.97
CA VAL A 204 16.98 -11.47 1.73
C VAL A 204 15.62 -11.59 1.06
N VAL A 205 15.58 -11.40 -0.27
CA VAL A 205 14.33 -11.55 -1.06
C VAL A 205 13.78 -12.95 -0.92
N LYS A 206 14.62 -13.98 -1.10
CA LYS A 206 14.22 -15.38 -0.94
C LYS A 206 13.65 -15.64 0.45
N THR A 207 14.28 -15.10 1.50
CA THR A 207 13.77 -15.24 2.87
C THR A 207 12.38 -14.61 3.02
N ILE A 208 12.15 -13.42 2.43
CA ILE A 208 10.84 -12.76 2.45
C ILE A 208 9.78 -13.61 1.72
N GLU A 209 10.10 -14.16 0.56
CA GLU A 209 9.17 -15.02 -0.19
C GLU A 209 8.92 -16.36 0.52
N ASP A 210 9.94 -16.97 1.13
CA ASP A 210 9.81 -18.24 1.86
C ASP A 210 8.90 -18.12 3.11
N VAL A 211 8.86 -16.95 3.77
CA VAL A 211 8.00 -16.72 4.93
C VAL A 211 6.58 -16.28 4.56
N TRP A 212 6.33 -15.82 3.33
CA TRP A 212 4.99 -15.38 2.92
C TRP A 212 3.89 -16.45 3.15
N PRO A 213 4.09 -17.73 2.79
CA PRO A 213 3.09 -18.78 3.04
C PRO A 213 2.71 -18.95 4.51
N THR A 214 3.61 -18.65 5.46
CA THR A 214 3.34 -18.81 6.90
C THR A 214 2.53 -17.65 7.46
N VAL A 215 2.59 -16.48 6.84
CA VAL A 215 1.86 -15.28 7.26
C VAL A 215 0.56 -15.05 6.48
N LYS A 216 0.38 -15.67 5.30
CA LYS A 216 -0.75 -15.41 4.39
C LYS A 216 -2.12 -15.50 5.07
N GLU A 217 -2.34 -16.47 5.96
CA GLU A 217 -3.62 -16.69 6.66
C GLU A 217 -3.92 -15.65 7.74
N VAL A 218 -2.91 -14.95 8.23
CA VAL A 218 -3.04 -13.87 9.24
C VAL A 218 -2.75 -12.50 8.67
N ALA A 219 -2.41 -12.40 7.39
CA ALA A 219 -2.10 -11.16 6.70
C ALA A 219 -3.31 -10.19 6.71
N PRO A 220 -3.11 -8.88 6.96
CA PRO A 220 -4.16 -7.88 6.82
C PRO A 220 -4.75 -7.89 5.41
N TRP A 221 -6.05 -7.64 5.34
CA TRP A 221 -6.70 -7.29 4.08
C TRP A 221 -6.18 -5.94 3.58
N SER A 222 -5.90 -5.89 2.28
CA SER A 222 -5.46 -4.70 1.55
C SER A 222 -6.64 -3.84 1.11
#